data_AF-A0A7Y3N920-F1
#
_entry.id   AF-A0A7Y3N920-F1
#
_cell.length_a   1.000
_cell.length_b   1.000
_cell.length_c   1.000
_cell.angle_alpha   90.00
_cell.angle_beta   90.00
_cell.angle_gamma   90.00
#
_symmetry.space_group_name_H-M   'P 1'
#
loop_
_entity.id
_entity.type
_entity.pdbx_description
1 polymer ?
#
loop_
_entity_poly.entity_id
_entity_poly.type
_entity_poly.pdbx_seq_one_letter_code
_entity_poly.pdbx_strand_id
1 'polypeptide(L)'
;MAILSSRFRVWVLRFLFVSGLLVGSVFSGMAAETASKVQPTKAQVQPWSTLAQILSEKKLTWSSSAYLVLTANGTMASNNTPEYCFAILQRLGWVAQTTPARLAKDKISLADFCFLLTQAFRWEGGWWYSWFPGSGTAFRELLWAGYLPQSADPDDTITGAQAANLLRQVFVYQHQRGVL
;
A
#
# COMPACT_ATOMS: atom_id res chain seq x y z
N MET A 1 30.10 7.72 -32.37
CA MET A 1 30.69 8.16 -31.08
C MET A 1 30.07 9.52 -30.76
N ALA A 2 29.40 9.80 -29.65
CA ALA A 2 29.30 9.15 -28.35
C ALA A 2 27.86 9.25 -27.82
N ILE A 3 27.34 8.14 -27.28
CA ILE A 3 26.03 8.03 -26.63
C ILE A 3 26.24 8.37 -25.16
N LEU A 4 25.79 9.55 -24.74
CA LEU A 4 25.86 10.00 -23.35
C LEU A 4 24.80 9.23 -22.54
N SER A 5 25.26 8.22 -21.82
CA SER A 5 24.44 7.31 -21.02
C SER A 5 23.74 8.01 -19.86
N SER A 6 22.44 7.78 -19.73
CA SER A 6 21.48 8.21 -18.71
C SER A 6 21.76 7.74 -17.27
N ARG A 7 23.01 7.36 -16.95
CA ARG A 7 23.41 6.74 -15.68
C ARG A 7 23.86 7.73 -14.60
N PHE A 8 23.84 9.03 -14.85
CA PHE A 8 24.34 10.03 -13.89
C PHE A 8 23.26 10.70 -13.02
N ARG A 9 21.97 10.56 -13.36
CA ARG A 9 20.87 11.21 -12.62
C ARG A 9 20.35 10.44 -11.40
N VAL A 10 20.65 9.14 -11.28
CA VAL A 10 20.12 8.29 -10.20
C VAL A 10 21.06 8.22 -8.99
N TRP A 11 22.31 8.68 -9.13
CA TRP A 11 23.31 8.56 -8.06
C TRP A 11 23.23 9.67 -6.99
N VAL A 12 22.64 10.83 -7.31
CA VAL A 12 22.55 11.96 -6.36
C VAL A 12 21.39 11.82 -5.35
N LEU A 13 20.35 11.04 -5.66
CA LEU A 13 19.20 10.87 -4.75
C LEU A 13 19.37 9.76 -3.69
N ARG A 14 20.46 8.97 -3.76
CA ARG A 14 20.72 7.86 -2.83
C ARG A 14 21.70 8.18 -1.71
N PHE A 15 22.26 9.39 -1.67
CA PHE A 15 23.31 9.76 -0.70
C PHE A 15 22.84 10.63 0.48
N LEU A 16 21.55 10.97 0.56
CA LEU A 16 21.01 11.91 1.57
C LEU A 16 20.19 11.27 2.70
N PHE A 17 20.33 9.97 2.96
CA PHE A 17 19.56 9.31 4.03
C PHE A 17 20.38 8.58 5.10
N VAL A 18 21.70 8.83 5.16
CA VAL A 18 22.62 8.17 6.12
C VAL A 18 23.29 9.17 7.07
N SER A 19 22.61 10.26 7.45
CA SER A 19 23.12 11.13 8.50
C SER A 19 21.99 11.61 9.38
N GLY A 20 21.80 10.88 10.49
CA GLY A 20 21.05 11.39 11.62
C GLY A 20 21.79 12.57 12.23
N LEU A 21 21.11 13.71 12.36
CA LEU A 21 21.01 14.57 13.54
C LEU A 21 20.46 15.94 13.09
N LEU A 22 19.54 16.48 13.91
CA LEU A 22 19.15 17.90 13.98
C LEU A 22 18.43 18.51 12.76
N VAL A 23 17.11 18.30 12.65
CA VAL A 23 16.17 19.39 12.31
C VAL A 23 14.86 19.18 13.08
N GLY A 24 14.90 19.41 14.38
CA GLY A 24 13.72 19.90 15.09
C GLY A 24 13.53 21.38 14.74
N SER A 25 12.27 21.80 14.61
CA SER A 25 11.85 23.20 14.84
C SER A 25 11.95 24.22 13.69
N VAL A 26 11.46 23.94 12.47
CA VAL A 26 11.12 25.05 11.51
C VAL A 26 9.82 24.85 10.70
N PHE A 27 9.11 23.73 10.77
CA PHE A 27 7.84 23.56 10.01
C PHE A 27 6.58 23.87 10.86
N SER A 28 6.57 25.02 11.52
CA SER A 28 5.39 25.62 12.15
C SER A 28 5.27 27.05 11.65
N GLY A 29 4.45 27.28 10.62
CA GLY A 29 4.18 28.66 10.19
C GLY A 29 3.48 28.89 8.86
N MET A 30 3.57 28.00 7.86
CA MET A 30 3.09 28.33 6.49
C MET A 30 2.34 27.20 5.77
N ALA A 31 1.49 26.44 6.49
CA ALA A 31 0.57 25.47 5.88
C ALA A 31 -0.87 25.58 6.43
N ALA A 32 -1.23 26.73 6.99
CA ALA A 32 -2.48 26.89 7.75
C ALA A 32 -3.70 27.33 6.91
N GLU A 33 -3.60 27.54 5.59
CA GLU A 33 -4.65 28.31 4.89
C GLU A 33 -5.18 27.74 3.56
N THR A 34 -5.15 26.43 3.37
CA THR A 34 -5.94 25.78 2.28
C THR A 34 -6.58 24.42 2.64
N ALA A 35 -6.43 23.91 3.87
CA ALA A 35 -6.94 22.60 4.28
C ALA A 35 -8.36 22.63 4.91
N SER A 36 -9.19 23.63 4.59
CA SER A 36 -10.46 23.90 5.29
C SER A 36 -11.73 23.37 4.59
N LYS A 37 -11.69 22.22 3.90
CA LYS A 37 -12.97 21.67 3.37
C LYS A 37 -13.13 20.16 3.19
N VAL A 38 -12.36 19.33 3.90
CA VAL A 38 -12.75 17.93 4.12
C VAL A 38 -12.30 17.48 5.51
N GLN A 39 -12.98 17.96 6.56
CA GLN A 39 -12.93 17.31 7.87
C GLN A 39 -14.17 16.41 7.96
N PRO A 40 -14.04 15.07 8.03
CA PRO A 40 -15.17 14.24 8.39
C PRO A 40 -15.56 14.54 9.85
N THR A 41 -16.81 14.97 10.03
CA THR A 41 -17.45 15.23 11.32
C THR A 41 -17.23 14.04 12.27
N LYS A 42 -16.67 14.30 13.45
CA LYS A 42 -16.33 13.32 14.51
C LYS A 42 -17.55 12.49 14.94
N ALA A 43 -17.73 11.32 14.35
CA ALA A 43 -18.11 10.13 15.11
C ALA A 43 -16.82 9.32 15.27
N GLN A 44 -16.34 9.14 16.51
CA GLN A 44 -15.19 8.26 16.74
C GLN A 44 -15.64 6.82 16.52
N VAL A 45 -15.53 6.35 15.27
CA VAL A 45 -15.66 4.92 14.98
C VAL A 45 -14.43 4.26 15.60
N GLN A 46 -14.67 3.26 16.44
CA GLN A 46 -13.57 2.59 17.13
C GLN A 46 -12.74 1.81 16.11
N PRO A 47 -11.40 1.93 16.10
CA PRO A 47 -10.54 1.25 15.12
C PRO A 47 -10.78 -0.26 15.01
N TRP A 48 -11.07 -0.90 16.15
CA TRP A 48 -11.34 -2.33 16.23
C TRP A 48 -12.66 -2.73 15.56
N SER A 49 -13.69 -1.88 15.63
CA SER A 49 -14.99 -2.18 15.02
C SER A 49 -14.91 -2.10 13.49
N THR A 50 -14.16 -1.13 12.97
CA THR A 50 -13.90 -1.02 11.53
C THR A 50 -13.10 -2.21 11.02
N LEU A 51 -12.05 -2.61 11.72
CA LEU A 51 -11.24 -3.76 11.34
C LEU A 51 -12.07 -5.06 11.39
N ALA A 52 -12.87 -5.27 12.44
CA ALA A 52 -13.74 -6.44 12.55
C ALA A 52 -14.79 -6.50 11.42
N GLN A 53 -15.35 -5.36 11.01
CA GLN A 53 -16.26 -5.28 9.88
C GLN A 53 -15.55 -5.69 8.58
N ILE A 54 -14.37 -5.13 8.32
CA ILE A 54 -13.59 -5.43 7.11
C ILE A 54 -13.20 -6.92 7.05
N LEU A 55 -12.76 -7.51 8.17
CA LEU A 55 -12.41 -8.93 8.24
C LEU A 55 -13.61 -9.85 7.96
N SER A 56 -14.83 -9.37 8.24
CA SER A 56 -16.08 -10.11 8.01
C SER A 56 -16.61 -9.94 6.58
N GLU A 57 -15.99 -9.09 5.75
CA GLU A 57 -16.42 -8.88 4.37
C GLU A 57 -16.20 -10.14 3.52
N LYS A 58 -17.28 -10.63 2.89
CA LYS A 58 -17.21 -11.74 1.93
C LYS A 58 -16.46 -11.37 0.65
N LYS A 59 -16.45 -10.09 0.28
CA LYS A 59 -15.72 -9.58 -0.89
C LYS A 59 -15.18 -8.22 -0.52
N LEU A 60 -13.86 -8.12 -0.48
CA LEU A 60 -13.15 -6.94 -0.04
C LEU A 60 -13.26 -5.85 -1.11
N THR A 61 -13.50 -4.61 -0.67
CA THR A 61 -13.48 -3.44 -1.54
C THR A 61 -12.09 -2.80 -1.61
N TRP A 62 -11.86 -1.95 -2.59
CA TRP A 62 -10.61 -1.18 -2.68
C TRP A 62 -10.35 -0.29 -1.46
N SER A 63 -11.37 0.35 -0.89
CA SER A 63 -11.22 1.18 0.30
C SER A 63 -10.87 0.36 1.54
N SER A 64 -11.57 -0.76 1.76
CA SER A 64 -11.27 -1.69 2.86
C SER A 64 -9.86 -2.28 2.74
N SER A 65 -9.43 -2.60 1.52
CA SER A 65 -8.07 -3.07 1.22
C SER A 65 -7.01 -2.02 1.54
N ALA A 66 -7.25 -0.78 1.10
CA ALA A 66 -6.37 0.35 1.36
C ALA A 66 -6.18 0.57 2.86
N TYR A 67 -7.28 0.52 3.63
CA TYR A 67 -7.25 0.62 5.08
C TYR A 67 -6.38 -0.47 5.70
N LEU A 68 -6.61 -1.74 5.34
CA LEU A 68 -5.84 -2.86 5.89
C LEU A 68 -4.34 -2.72 5.61
N VAL A 69 -3.96 -2.44 4.37
CA VAL A 69 -2.55 -2.41 3.96
C VAL A 69 -1.82 -1.20 4.56
N LEU A 70 -2.43 0.00 4.52
CA LEU A 70 -1.78 1.22 5.03
C LEU A 70 -1.70 1.26 6.57
N THR A 71 -2.68 0.69 7.26
CA THR A 71 -2.62 0.56 8.73
C THR A 71 -1.63 -0.52 9.14
N ALA A 72 -1.58 -1.65 8.43
CA ALA A 72 -0.61 -2.71 8.68
C ALA A 72 0.84 -2.23 8.48
N ASN A 73 1.12 -1.44 7.44
CA ASN A 73 2.45 -0.90 7.19
C ASN A 73 2.81 0.32 8.07
N GLY A 74 1.96 0.71 9.02
CA GLY A 74 2.20 1.86 9.89
C GLY A 74 2.22 3.23 9.19
N THR A 75 1.87 3.29 7.90
CA THR A 75 1.81 4.55 7.13
C THR A 75 0.62 5.41 7.58
N MET A 76 -0.44 4.78 8.07
CA MET A 76 -1.66 5.45 8.52
C MET A 76 -2.08 4.96 9.90
N ALA A 77 -2.58 5.87 10.73
CA ALA A 77 -3.22 5.53 11.99
C ALA A 77 -4.56 4.80 11.75
N SER A 78 -4.93 3.91 12.66
CA SER A 78 -6.14 3.08 12.59
C SER A 78 -7.45 3.83 12.88
N ASN A 79 -7.39 5.12 13.15
CA ASN A 79 -8.55 5.99 13.32
C ASN A 79 -9.04 6.63 12.01
N ASN A 80 -8.36 6.37 10.88
CA ASN A 80 -8.74 6.90 9.58
C ASN A 80 -9.87 6.09 8.94
N THR A 81 -10.61 6.72 8.02
CA THR A 81 -11.68 6.02 7.29
C THR A 81 -11.13 5.27 6.08
N PRO A 82 -11.75 4.15 5.67
CA PRO A 82 -11.34 3.41 4.48
C PRO A 82 -11.32 4.26 3.19
N GLU A 83 -12.26 5.19 3.04
CA GLU A 83 -12.33 6.10 1.89
C GLU A 83 -11.12 7.05 1.86
N TYR A 84 -10.69 7.51 3.03
CA TYR A 84 -9.50 8.35 3.14
C TYR A 84 -8.25 7.55 2.77
N CYS A 85 -8.11 6.32 3.25
CA CYS A 85 -7.02 5.42 2.88
C CYS A 85 -6.94 5.19 1.36
N PHE A 86 -8.08 5.04 0.68
CA PHE A 86 -8.10 4.93 -0.79
C PHE A 86 -7.58 6.21 -1.49
N ALA A 87 -7.98 7.39 -1.01
CA ALA A 87 -7.46 8.65 -1.54
C ALA A 87 -5.93 8.78 -1.37
N ILE A 88 -5.39 8.22 -0.29
CA ILE A 88 -3.93 8.15 -0.07
C ILE A 88 -3.26 7.24 -1.11
N LEU A 89 -3.84 6.08 -1.44
CA LEU A 89 -3.27 5.20 -2.49
C LEU A 89 -3.12 5.90 -3.84
N GLN A 90 -4.11 6.73 -4.21
CA GLN A 90 -4.05 7.54 -5.43
C GLN A 90 -2.91 8.57 -5.38
N ARG A 91 -2.70 9.20 -4.21
CA ARG A 91 -1.60 10.16 -4.00
C ARG A 91 -0.23 9.50 -4.03
N LEU A 92 -0.12 8.27 -3.53
CA LEU A 92 1.10 7.46 -3.60
C LEU A 92 1.40 6.93 -5.01
N GLY A 93 0.45 7.07 -5.95
CA GLY A 93 0.60 6.59 -7.32
C GLY A 93 0.48 5.07 -7.47
N TRP A 94 0.03 4.36 -6.43
CA TRP A 94 -0.22 2.91 -6.50
C TRP A 94 -1.52 2.60 -7.25
N VAL A 95 -2.40 3.59 -7.34
CA VAL A 95 -3.59 3.57 -8.19
C VAL A 95 -3.56 4.85 -9.02
N ALA A 96 -3.94 4.78 -10.29
CA ALA A 96 -3.99 5.95 -11.15
C ALA A 96 -4.88 7.05 -10.53
N GLN A 97 -4.43 8.30 -10.56
CA GLN A 97 -5.20 9.43 -10.01
C GLN A 97 -6.48 9.71 -10.81
N THR A 98 -6.53 9.29 -12.07
CA THR A 98 -7.70 9.36 -12.94
C THR A 98 -8.77 8.32 -12.60
N THR A 99 -8.49 7.41 -11.67
CA THR A 99 -9.41 6.36 -11.27
C THR A 99 -10.63 6.96 -10.57
N PRO A 100 -11.86 6.62 -11.02
CA PRO A 100 -13.07 7.18 -10.45
C PRO A 100 -13.23 6.78 -8.99
N ALA A 101 -13.79 7.67 -8.16
CA ALA A 101 -14.11 7.40 -6.76
C ALA A 101 -15.05 6.19 -6.57
N ARG A 102 -15.80 5.82 -7.62
CA ARG A 102 -16.61 4.58 -7.64
C ARG A 102 -15.76 3.33 -7.40
N LEU A 103 -14.52 3.30 -7.89
CA LEU A 103 -13.62 2.15 -7.71
C LEU A 103 -13.39 1.85 -6.23
N ALA A 104 -13.41 2.86 -5.36
CA ALA A 104 -13.27 2.68 -3.91
C ALA A 104 -14.26 1.64 -3.35
N LYS A 105 -15.47 1.58 -3.92
CA LYS A 105 -16.55 0.65 -3.51
C LYS A 105 -16.57 -0.64 -4.33
N ASP A 106 -15.81 -0.69 -5.42
CA ASP A 106 -15.73 -1.88 -6.24
C ASP A 106 -14.85 -2.93 -5.55
N LYS A 107 -15.08 -4.19 -5.91
CA LYS A 107 -14.35 -5.33 -5.36
C LYS A 107 -12.92 -5.30 -5.87
N ILE A 108 -11.97 -5.57 -5.00
CA ILE A 108 -10.58 -5.73 -5.40
C ILE A 108 -10.36 -7.17 -5.91
N SER A 109 -9.56 -7.31 -6.96
CA SER A 109 -9.07 -8.61 -7.40
C SER A 109 -7.93 -9.10 -6.49
N LEU A 110 -7.65 -10.39 -6.49
CA LEU A 110 -6.52 -10.96 -5.76
C LEU A 110 -5.20 -10.38 -6.28
N ALA A 111 -5.04 -10.24 -7.60
CA ALA A 111 -3.85 -9.65 -8.19
C ALA A 111 -3.60 -8.19 -7.76
N ASP A 112 -4.66 -7.39 -7.69
CA ASP A 112 -4.56 -6.00 -7.24
C ASP A 112 -4.27 -5.91 -5.74
N PHE A 113 -4.83 -6.81 -4.92
CA PHE A 113 -4.48 -6.86 -3.51
C PHE A 113 -3.01 -7.25 -3.30
N CYS A 114 -2.51 -8.23 -4.06
CA CYS A 114 -1.09 -8.59 -4.11
C CYS A 114 -0.20 -7.41 -4.52
N PHE A 115 -0.65 -6.59 -5.47
CA PHE A 115 0.05 -5.37 -5.83
C PHE A 115 0.17 -4.41 -4.66
N LEU A 116 -0.93 -4.13 -3.95
CA LEU A 116 -0.91 -3.23 -2.79
C LEU A 116 0.04 -3.73 -1.70
N LEU A 117 0.04 -5.03 -1.41
CA LEU A 117 0.96 -5.63 -0.45
C LEU A 117 2.42 -5.40 -0.85
N THR A 118 2.76 -5.73 -2.10
CA THR A 118 4.13 -5.63 -2.57
C THR A 118 4.64 -4.18 -2.60
N GLN A 119 3.76 -3.22 -2.92
CA GLN A 119 4.08 -1.79 -2.84
C GLN A 119 4.27 -1.30 -1.40
N ALA A 120 3.36 -1.64 -0.50
CA ALA A 120 3.42 -1.19 0.89
C ALA A 120 4.64 -1.72 1.62
N PHE A 121 4.89 -3.01 1.48
CA PHE A 121 5.97 -3.70 2.19
C PHE A 121 7.31 -3.67 1.45
N ARG A 122 7.40 -2.87 0.37
CA ARG A 122 8.59 -2.70 -0.48
C ARG A 122 9.22 -4.05 -0.84
N TRP A 123 8.37 -4.97 -1.31
CA TRP A 123 8.77 -6.34 -1.58
C TRP A 123 9.89 -6.38 -2.62
N GLU A 124 11.08 -6.80 -2.19
CA GLU A 124 12.22 -7.02 -3.07
C GLU A 124 12.02 -8.34 -3.83
N GLY A 125 11.18 -8.28 -4.86
CA GLY A 125 10.95 -9.41 -5.76
C GLY A 125 12.12 -9.64 -6.70
N GLY A 126 12.00 -10.66 -7.55
CA GLY A 126 12.94 -10.92 -8.64
C GLY A 126 13.13 -9.73 -9.58
N TRP A 127 14.19 -9.76 -10.40
CA TRP A 127 14.57 -8.65 -11.29
C TRP A 127 13.41 -8.15 -12.17
N TRP A 128 12.53 -9.05 -12.61
CA TRP A 128 11.35 -8.73 -13.40
C TRP A 128 10.36 -7.81 -12.67
N TYR A 129 10.13 -8.05 -11.37
CA TYR A 129 9.24 -7.21 -10.56
C TYR A 129 9.81 -5.80 -10.37
N SER A 130 11.14 -5.68 -10.24
CA SER A 130 11.80 -4.38 -10.09
C SER A 130 11.70 -3.49 -11.32
N TRP A 131 11.49 -4.05 -12.52
CA TRP A 131 11.45 -3.28 -13.77
C TRP A 131 10.03 -2.90 -14.19
N PHE A 132 9.05 -3.77 -13.94
CA PHE A 132 7.66 -3.53 -14.32
C PHE A 132 6.72 -3.94 -13.19
N PRO A 133 6.59 -3.11 -12.13
CA PRO A 133 5.66 -3.40 -11.05
C PRO A 133 4.22 -3.27 -11.57
N GLY A 134 3.49 -4.39 -11.60
CA GLY A 134 2.07 -4.45 -11.91
C GLY A 134 1.34 -5.53 -11.10
N SER A 135 0.01 -5.54 -11.16
CA SER A 135 -0.81 -6.50 -10.42
C SER A 135 -0.56 -7.95 -10.82
N GLY A 136 -0.50 -8.23 -12.13
CA GLY A 136 -0.17 -9.57 -12.63
C GLY A 136 1.23 -10.05 -12.21
N THR A 137 2.23 -9.17 -12.17
CA THR A 137 3.59 -9.54 -11.73
C THR A 137 3.66 -9.73 -10.22
N ALA A 138 2.96 -8.89 -9.44
CA ALA A 138 2.90 -9.02 -7.98
C ALA A 138 2.24 -10.34 -7.57
N PHE A 139 1.15 -10.71 -8.26
CA PHE A 139 0.48 -12.00 -8.08
C PHE A 139 1.43 -13.16 -8.35
N ARG A 140 2.10 -13.16 -9.51
CA ARG A 140 3.06 -14.23 -9.89
C ARG A 140 4.22 -14.35 -8.89
N GLU A 141 4.73 -13.23 -8.41
CA GLU A 141 5.81 -13.22 -7.43
C GLU A 141 5.38 -13.90 -6.11
N LEU A 142 4.21 -13.53 -5.58
CA LEU A 142 3.68 -14.14 -4.35
C LEU A 142 3.28 -15.61 -4.56
N LEU A 143 2.83 -15.98 -5.76
CA LEU A 143 2.53 -17.36 -6.14
C LEU A 143 3.80 -18.22 -6.17
N TRP A 144 4.85 -17.75 -6.83
CA TRP A 144 6.13 -18.46 -6.91
C TRP A 144 6.86 -18.52 -5.57
N ALA A 145 6.72 -17.49 -4.74
CA ALA A 145 7.24 -17.50 -3.37
C ALA A 145 6.44 -18.41 -2.42
N GLY A 146 5.35 -19.02 -2.86
CA GLY A 146 4.57 -20.00 -2.09
C GLY A 146 3.59 -19.39 -1.08
N TYR A 147 3.30 -18.09 -1.18
CA TYR A 147 2.30 -17.41 -0.34
C TYR A 147 0.88 -17.58 -0.85
N LEU A 148 0.71 -17.88 -2.13
CA LEU A 148 -0.57 -18.20 -2.75
C LEU A 148 -0.63 -19.68 -3.15
N PRO A 149 -1.81 -20.31 -3.09
CA PRO A 149 -1.99 -21.66 -3.62
C PRO A 149 -1.85 -21.65 -5.14
N GLN A 150 -1.32 -22.74 -5.72
CA GLN A 150 -1.15 -22.88 -7.19
C GLN A 150 -2.47 -22.80 -7.97
N SER A 151 -3.60 -23.03 -7.31
CA SER A 151 -4.95 -22.91 -7.88
C SER A 151 -5.56 -21.51 -7.75
N ALA A 152 -4.84 -20.53 -7.21
CA ALA A 152 -5.35 -19.16 -7.09
C ALA A 152 -5.55 -18.52 -8.48
N ASP A 153 -6.68 -17.86 -8.67
CA ASP A 153 -6.97 -17.06 -9.86
C ASP A 153 -6.63 -15.58 -9.58
N PRO A 154 -5.87 -14.88 -10.44
CA PRO A 154 -5.60 -13.45 -10.29
C PRO A 154 -6.87 -12.57 -10.30
N ASP A 155 -7.90 -12.98 -11.04
CA ASP A 155 -9.14 -12.20 -11.20
C ASP A 155 -10.18 -12.49 -10.10
N ASP A 156 -9.90 -13.46 -9.22
CA ASP A 156 -10.78 -13.79 -8.11
C ASP A 156 -10.89 -12.65 -7.10
N THR A 157 -12.07 -12.51 -6.51
CA THR A 157 -12.29 -11.55 -5.42
C THR A 157 -11.82 -12.13 -4.09
N ILE A 158 -11.10 -11.35 -3.32
CA ILE A 158 -10.59 -11.76 -2.01
C ILE A 158 -11.59 -11.47 -0.88
N THR A 159 -11.64 -12.34 0.14
CA THR A 159 -12.38 -12.10 1.39
C THR A 159 -11.51 -11.35 2.41
N GLY A 160 -12.12 -10.68 3.39
CA GLY A 160 -11.38 -10.01 4.47
C GLY A 160 -10.47 -10.96 5.26
N ALA A 161 -10.94 -12.17 5.54
CA ALA A 161 -10.15 -13.20 6.22
C ALA A 161 -8.94 -13.67 5.39
N GLN A 162 -9.11 -13.85 4.07
CA GLN A 162 -8.00 -14.19 3.17
C GLN A 162 -6.98 -13.06 3.10
N ALA A 163 -7.43 -11.82 2.99
CA ALA A 163 -6.56 -10.64 2.98
C ALA A 163 -5.70 -10.54 4.25
N ALA A 164 -6.30 -10.78 5.42
CA ALA A 164 -5.58 -10.81 6.70
C ALA A 164 -4.58 -11.96 6.79
N ASN A 165 -4.91 -13.14 6.26
CA ASN A 165 -3.98 -14.26 6.21
C ASN A 165 -2.76 -13.95 5.32
N LEU A 166 -2.95 -13.30 4.16
CA LEU A 166 -1.85 -12.87 3.31
C LEU A 166 -0.99 -11.80 3.99
N LEU A 167 -1.61 -10.81 4.65
CA LEU A 167 -0.88 -9.83 5.45
C LEU A 167 -0.01 -10.50 6.52
N ARG A 168 -0.57 -11.47 7.25
CA ARG A 168 0.20 -12.25 8.25
C ARG A 168 1.41 -12.93 7.61
N GLN A 169 1.24 -13.56 6.45
CA GLN A 169 2.35 -14.22 5.76
C GLN A 169 3.44 -13.23 5.34
N VAL A 170 3.06 -12.05 4.86
CA VAL A 170 4.01 -10.97 4.51
C VAL A 170 4.78 -10.48 5.75
N PHE A 171 4.12 -10.33 6.90
CA PHE A 171 4.83 -9.98 8.15
C PHE A 171 5.83 -11.04 8.58
N VAL A 172 5.44 -12.32 8.49
CA VAL A 172 6.35 -13.44 8.80
C VAL A 172 7.58 -13.39 7.88
N TYR A 173 7.38 -13.10 6.59
CA TYR A 173 8.48 -12.96 5.65
C TYR A 173 9.42 -11.79 5.97
N GLN A 174 8.88 -10.61 6.28
CA GLN A 174 9.71 -9.45 6.62
C GLN A 174 10.52 -9.68 7.90
N HIS A 175 9.92 -10.33 8.89
CA HIS A 175 10.61 -10.69 10.13
C HIS A 175 11.76 -11.68 9.87
N GLN A 176 11.55 -12.69 9.02
CA GLN A 176 12.61 -13.63 8.62
C GLN A 176 13.79 -12.96 7.92
N ARG A 177 13.56 -11.81 7.26
CA ARG A 177 14.61 -11.00 6.61
C ARG A 177 15.25 -9.96 7.53
N GLY A 178 14.82 -9.85 8.79
CA GLY A 178 15.31 -8.83 9.73
C GLY A 178 14.99 -7.40 9.29
N VAL A 179 13.94 -7.22 8.49
CA VAL A 179 13.48 -5.90 8.02
C VAL A 179 12.55 -5.25 9.07
N LEU A 180 11.94 -6.06 9.93
CA LEU A 180 11.10 -5.67 11.06
C LEU A 180 11.50 -6.40 12.35
#